data_AF-A0A433QG75-F1
#
_entry.id   AF-A0A433QG75-F1
#
_cell.length_a   1.000
_cell.length_b   1.000
_cell.length_c   1.000
_cell.angle_alpha   90.00
_cell.angle_beta   90.00
_cell.angle_gamma   90.00
#
_symmetry.space_group_name_H-M   'P 1'
#
loop_
_entity.id
_entity.type
_entity.pdbx_description
1 polymer ?
#
loop_
_entity_poly.entity_id
_entity_poly.type
_entity_poly.pdbx_seq_one_letter_code
_entity_poly.pdbx_strand_id
1 'polypeptide(L)'
;MCMSNPDSRAFCDFGENFEVSDATGEASLTGMVAAVTSEKEGIVTCLDETRHGLEDGDHVTFIELQGIEKLNNAAPRKVKVLGPYTFSIGDTTGHGEYVTGGIFTQVKIPKTLNFKSLRASLSNPEYVISDYAKFDRPAQLHVGFQALHEFHVLHGRWPRPRNE
;
A
#
# COMPACT_ATOMS: atom_id res chain seq x y z
N MET A 1 20.14 8.17 -23.00
CA MET A 1 20.63 7.04 -22.17
C MET A 1 20.47 5.78 -23.02
N CYS A 2 21.49 5.37 -23.77
CA CYS A 2 21.41 4.20 -24.64
C CYS A 2 21.44 2.94 -23.77
N MET A 3 20.28 2.28 -23.63
CA MET A 3 20.20 0.91 -23.13
C MET A 3 20.81 -0.01 -24.19
N SER A 4 22.10 -0.34 -24.06
CA SER A 4 22.81 -1.22 -25.00
C SER A 4 23.10 -2.62 -24.41
N ASN A 5 22.38 -3.02 -23.36
CA ASN A 5 22.42 -4.37 -22.77
C ASN A 5 20.99 -4.77 -22.35
N PRO A 6 20.66 -6.07 -22.23
CA PRO A 6 19.36 -6.54 -21.75
C PRO A 6 19.07 -6.16 -20.29
N ASP A 7 20.10 -5.71 -19.56
CA ASP A 7 20.00 -5.36 -18.15
C ASP A 7 19.91 -3.84 -17.97
N SER A 8 18.99 -3.41 -17.11
CA SER A 8 18.78 -2.02 -16.73
C SER A 8 18.54 -1.91 -15.23
N ARG A 9 18.76 -0.72 -14.68
CA ARG A 9 18.41 -0.39 -13.29
C ARG A 9 17.74 0.98 -13.22
N ALA A 10 16.77 1.10 -12.32
CA ALA A 10 16.15 2.36 -11.96
C ALA A 10 16.33 2.58 -10.44
N PHE A 11 16.54 3.82 -10.05
CA PHE A 11 16.64 4.24 -8.65
C PHE A 11 15.73 5.45 -8.45
N CYS A 12 14.99 5.46 -7.35
CA CYS A 12 14.09 6.54 -6.98
C CYS A 12 14.46 7.04 -5.58
N ASP A 13 14.60 8.36 -5.45
CA ASP A 13 14.79 9.05 -4.18
C ASP A 13 13.91 10.29 -4.19
N PHE A 14 12.80 10.23 -3.46
CA PHE A 14 11.88 11.34 -3.28
C PHE A 14 12.13 12.11 -1.97
N GLY A 15 13.22 11.80 -1.27
CA GLY A 15 13.57 12.38 0.02
C GLY A 15 12.82 11.78 1.21
N GLU A 16 12.92 12.48 2.34
CA GLU A 16 12.23 12.12 3.57
C GLU A 16 10.79 12.68 3.57
N ASN A 17 9.88 11.99 4.26
CA ASN A 17 8.50 12.38 4.44
C ASN A 17 7.70 12.58 3.14
N PHE A 18 7.92 11.73 2.14
CA PHE A 18 7.14 11.77 0.90
C PHE A 18 5.73 11.23 1.14
N GLU A 19 4.72 12.07 0.94
CA GLU A 19 3.32 11.67 1.12
C GLU A 19 2.74 11.05 -0.16
N VAL A 20 2.24 9.82 -0.02
CA VAL A 20 1.51 9.09 -1.04
C VAL A 20 0.03 9.14 -0.69
N SER A 21 -0.74 9.94 -1.43
CA SER A 21 -2.18 10.09 -1.21
C SER A 21 -2.98 8.83 -1.55
N ASP A 22 -2.56 8.11 -2.59
CA ASP A 22 -3.13 6.82 -3.00
C ASP A 22 -2.00 5.88 -3.40
N ALA A 23 -1.86 4.79 -2.62
CA ALA A 23 -0.80 3.82 -2.82
C ALA A 23 -1.17 2.70 -3.81
N THR A 24 -2.46 2.50 -4.09
CA THR A 24 -2.93 1.38 -4.93
C THR A 24 -3.43 1.85 -6.29
N GLY A 25 -3.97 3.08 -6.39
CA GLY A 25 -4.57 3.60 -7.62
C GLY A 25 -5.91 2.95 -7.98
N GLU A 26 -6.47 2.16 -7.05
CA GLU A 26 -7.73 1.44 -7.19
C GLU A 26 -8.88 2.28 -6.61
N ALA A 27 -10.07 2.14 -7.20
CA ALA A 27 -11.26 2.85 -6.74
C ALA A 27 -11.61 2.51 -5.28
N SER A 28 -12.10 3.49 -4.52
CA SER A 28 -12.58 3.27 -3.15
C SER A 28 -13.72 2.26 -3.14
N LEU A 29 -13.58 1.23 -2.31
CA LEU A 29 -14.62 0.23 -2.09
C LEU A 29 -15.81 0.84 -1.34
N THR A 30 -17.02 0.44 -1.72
CA THR A 30 -18.26 0.88 -1.07
C THR A 30 -19.21 -0.31 -0.95
N GLY A 31 -20.02 -0.33 0.10
CA GLY A 31 -20.99 -1.41 0.31
C GLY A 31 -22.09 -1.05 1.30
N MET A 32 -23.17 -1.82 1.26
CA MET A 32 -24.32 -1.62 2.14
C MET A 32 -24.12 -2.36 3.47
N VAL A 33 -24.49 -1.69 4.55
CA VAL A 33 -24.46 -2.24 5.91
C VAL A 33 -25.80 -2.93 6.19
N ALA A 34 -25.74 -4.15 6.72
CA ALA A 34 -26.90 -4.90 7.18
C ALA A 34 -27.12 -4.74 8.68
N ALA A 35 -26.03 -4.77 9.47
CA ALA A 35 -26.10 -4.62 10.92
C ALA A 35 -24.80 -4.03 11.49
N VAL A 36 -24.91 -3.34 12.62
CA VAL A 36 -23.77 -2.86 13.43
C VAL A 36 -24.01 -3.21 14.89
N THR A 37 -23.08 -3.92 15.53
CA THR A 37 -23.17 -4.21 16.98
C THR A 37 -22.70 -3.02 17.81
N SER A 38 -23.27 -2.85 19.00
CA SER A 38 -22.95 -1.75 19.93
C SER A 38 -22.04 -2.24 21.07
N GLU A 39 -20.82 -2.63 20.71
CA GLU A 39 -19.85 -3.25 21.61
C GLU A 39 -18.50 -2.51 21.58
N LYS A 40 -17.58 -2.89 22.50
CA LYS A 40 -16.20 -2.36 22.52
C LYS A 40 -15.44 -2.64 21.22
N GLU A 41 -15.82 -3.71 20.53
CA GLU A 41 -15.40 -4.04 19.18
C GLU A 41 -16.68 -4.13 18.35
N GLY A 42 -17.15 -2.98 17.85
CA GLY A 42 -18.32 -2.89 17.01
C GLY A 42 -18.09 -3.64 15.71
N ILE A 43 -18.93 -4.63 15.45
CA ILE A 43 -18.89 -5.48 14.27
C ILE A 43 -19.90 -4.96 13.27
N VAL A 44 -19.44 -4.71 12.06
CA VAL A 44 -20.26 -4.36 10.91
C VAL A 44 -20.46 -5.60 10.07
N THR A 45 -21.72 -5.93 9.81
CA THR A 45 -22.13 -6.98 8.88
C THR A 45 -22.60 -6.34 7.59
N CYS A 46 -22.03 -6.78 6.47
CA CYS A 46 -22.43 -6.35 5.13
C CYS A 46 -23.68 -7.10 4.68
N LEU A 47 -24.41 -6.55 3.71
CA LEU A 47 -25.56 -7.23 3.11
C LEU A 47 -25.11 -8.55 2.44
N ASP A 48 -25.84 -9.64 2.70
CA ASP A 48 -25.46 -11.05 2.46
C ASP A 48 -25.00 -11.39 1.02
N GLU A 49 -25.39 -10.60 0.02
CA GLU A 49 -25.02 -10.81 -1.39
C GLU A 49 -23.71 -10.10 -1.80
N THR A 50 -23.11 -9.31 -0.91
CA THR A 50 -21.96 -8.45 -1.24
C THR A 50 -20.79 -8.64 -0.28
N ARG A 51 -19.66 -9.13 -0.82
CA ARG A 51 -18.38 -9.13 -0.10
C ARG A 51 -17.85 -7.71 0.00
N HIS A 52 -17.28 -7.33 1.14
CA HIS A 52 -16.77 -5.97 1.34
C HIS A 52 -15.48 -5.66 0.57
N GLY A 53 -14.64 -6.67 0.31
CA GLY A 53 -13.36 -6.51 -0.40
C GLY A 53 -12.25 -5.76 0.38
N LEU A 54 -12.57 -5.19 1.54
CA LEU A 54 -11.61 -4.53 2.44
C LEU A 54 -10.53 -5.48 2.98
N GLU A 55 -9.37 -4.91 3.30
CA GLU A 55 -8.24 -5.56 3.94
C GLU A 55 -7.98 -5.03 5.37
N ASP A 56 -7.20 -5.78 6.14
CA ASP A 56 -6.79 -5.35 7.49
C ASP A 56 -5.98 -4.06 7.46
N GLY A 57 -6.45 -3.05 8.19
CA GLY A 57 -5.81 -1.74 8.25
C GLY A 57 -6.33 -0.72 7.23
N ASP A 58 -7.29 -1.10 6.39
CA ASP A 58 -8.09 -0.14 5.64
C ASP A 58 -8.86 0.80 6.59
N HIS A 59 -9.31 1.93 6.06
CA HIS A 59 -10.15 2.85 6.81
C HIS A 59 -11.46 3.08 6.07
N VAL A 60 -12.55 3.16 6.82
CA VAL A 60 -13.89 3.37 6.27
C VAL A 60 -14.61 4.50 6.99
N THR A 61 -15.46 5.20 6.26
CA THR A 61 -16.46 6.12 6.80
C THR A 61 -17.86 5.61 6.48
N PHE A 62 -18.85 6.08 7.20
CA PHE A 62 -20.23 5.66 7.06
C PHE A 62 -21.14 6.85 6.75
N ILE A 63 -22.19 6.58 5.99
CA ILE A 63 -23.29 7.52 5.75
C ILE A 63 -24.62 6.78 5.89
N GLU A 64 -25.69 7.52 6.18
CA GLU A 64 -27.07 7.02 6.20
C GLU A 64 -27.36 5.88 7.21
N LEU A 65 -26.54 5.69 8.25
CA LEU A 65 -26.85 4.77 9.35
C LEU A 65 -27.97 5.36 10.22
N GLN A 66 -29.08 4.64 10.38
CA GLN A 66 -30.16 5.02 11.30
C GLN A 66 -29.97 4.36 12.68
N GLY A 67 -30.26 5.11 13.75
CA GLY A 67 -30.11 4.65 15.14
C GLY A 67 -28.70 4.81 15.73
N ILE A 68 -27.67 4.84 14.88
CA ILE A 68 -26.27 5.05 15.26
C ILE A 68 -25.63 6.25 14.51
N GLU A 69 -26.36 7.35 14.46
CA GLU A 69 -26.04 8.53 13.64
C GLU A 69 -24.68 9.17 13.97
N LYS A 70 -24.16 8.96 15.17
CA LYS A 70 -22.82 9.43 15.58
C LYS A 70 -21.69 8.84 14.72
N LEU A 71 -21.93 7.75 13.98
CA LEU A 71 -20.96 7.18 13.04
C LEU A 71 -21.04 7.81 11.64
N ASN A 72 -22.14 8.51 11.32
CA ASN A 72 -22.31 9.13 10.00
C ASN A 72 -21.38 10.33 9.85
N ASN A 73 -20.62 10.36 8.76
CA ASN A 73 -19.61 11.40 8.47
C ASN A 73 -18.57 11.59 9.58
N ALA A 74 -18.36 10.57 10.41
CA ALA A 74 -17.33 10.57 11.42
C ALA A 74 -15.93 10.38 10.79
N ALA A 75 -14.90 10.60 11.61
CA ALA A 75 -13.52 10.34 11.21
C ALA A 75 -13.36 8.89 10.71
N PRO A 76 -12.55 8.64 9.65
CA PRO A 76 -12.34 7.30 9.13
C PRO A 76 -11.84 6.34 10.21
N ARG A 77 -12.48 5.18 10.31
CA ARG A 77 -12.17 4.16 11.32
C ARG A 77 -11.40 3.02 10.72
N LYS A 78 -10.40 2.53 11.45
CA LYS A 78 -9.57 1.40 11.05
C LYS A 78 -10.40 0.12 11.04
N VAL A 79 -10.28 -0.63 9.95
CA VAL A 79 -10.95 -1.90 9.70
C VAL A 79 -10.08 -3.05 10.19
N LYS A 80 -10.72 -4.01 10.84
CA LYS A 80 -10.18 -5.35 11.09
C LYS A 80 -11.14 -6.39 10.53
N VAL A 81 -10.74 -7.08 9.47
CA VAL A 81 -11.54 -8.08 8.78
C VAL A 81 -11.71 -9.30 9.68
N LEU A 82 -12.96 -9.70 9.91
CA LEU A 82 -13.30 -10.89 10.71
C LEU A 82 -13.76 -12.05 9.81
N GLY A 83 -14.29 -11.74 8.64
CA GLY A 83 -14.70 -12.69 7.62
C GLY A 83 -15.05 -11.95 6.32
N PRO A 84 -15.46 -12.64 5.25
CA PRO A 84 -15.73 -12.03 3.93
C PRO A 84 -16.92 -11.05 3.91
N TYR A 85 -17.74 -11.05 4.95
CA TYR A 85 -18.96 -10.23 5.08
C TYR A 85 -18.96 -9.40 6.37
N THR A 86 -17.94 -9.52 7.22
CA THR A 86 -17.93 -8.92 8.55
C THR A 86 -16.57 -8.33 8.89
N PHE A 87 -16.59 -7.14 9.49
CA PHE A 87 -15.38 -6.46 9.94
C PHE A 87 -15.63 -5.64 11.21
N SER A 88 -14.62 -5.45 12.05
CA SER A 88 -14.67 -4.58 13.23
C SER A 88 -14.22 -3.16 12.88
N ILE A 89 -14.84 -2.18 13.55
CA ILE A 89 -14.52 -0.74 13.48
C ILE A 89 -14.13 -0.13 14.84
N GLY A 90 -13.80 -0.98 15.82
CA GLY A 90 -13.42 -0.58 17.18
C GLY A 90 -14.62 -0.16 18.04
N ASP A 91 -14.41 0.68 19.04
CA ASP A 91 -15.42 0.98 20.06
C ASP A 91 -16.64 1.71 19.48
N THR A 92 -17.81 1.10 19.69
CA THR A 92 -19.13 1.62 19.31
C THR A 92 -20.06 1.76 20.53
N THR A 93 -19.54 1.58 21.75
CA THR A 93 -20.33 1.78 22.96
C THR A 93 -20.78 3.24 23.11
N GLY A 94 -22.05 3.44 23.49
CA GLY A 94 -22.63 4.78 23.65
C GLY A 94 -22.94 5.54 22.34
N HIS A 95 -22.82 4.87 21.19
CA HIS A 95 -23.16 5.45 19.89
C HIS A 95 -24.65 5.38 19.52
N GLY A 96 -25.44 4.59 20.27
CA GLY A 96 -26.84 4.28 19.96
C GLY A 96 -26.98 2.85 19.44
N GLU A 97 -28.22 2.37 19.29
CA GLU A 97 -28.50 1.05 18.71
C GLU A 97 -28.82 1.19 17.23
N TYR A 98 -28.15 0.41 16.39
CA TYR A 98 -28.40 0.38 14.95
C TYR A 98 -29.84 -0.07 14.66
N VAL A 99 -30.52 0.65 13.75
CA VAL A 99 -31.88 0.32 13.32
C VAL A 99 -31.89 -0.24 11.91
N THR A 100 -31.42 0.55 10.93
CA THR A 100 -31.46 0.15 9.51
C THR A 100 -30.58 1.06 8.64
N GLY A 101 -30.34 0.62 7.40
CA GLY A 101 -29.65 1.38 6.37
C GLY A 101 -28.14 1.48 6.58
N GLY A 102 -27.52 2.32 5.77
CA GLY A 102 -26.11 2.64 5.89
C GLY A 102 -25.27 2.14 4.74
N ILE A 103 -24.33 2.99 4.34
CA ILE A 103 -23.33 2.71 3.32
C ILE A 103 -21.97 2.98 3.94
N PHE A 104 -21.05 2.03 3.81
CA PHE A 104 -19.64 2.27 4.13
C PHE A 104 -18.89 2.65 2.85
N THR A 105 -17.92 3.54 2.98
CA THR A 105 -17.01 3.92 1.90
C THR A 105 -15.57 3.90 2.40
N GLN A 106 -14.69 3.23 1.66
CA GLN A 106 -13.26 3.16 1.96
C GLN A 106 -12.61 4.54 1.74
N VAL A 107 -11.87 4.99 2.75
CA VAL A 107 -11.09 6.21 2.72
C VAL A 107 -9.61 5.84 2.63
N LYS A 108 -8.94 6.32 1.58
CA LYS A 108 -7.50 6.14 1.41
C LYS A 108 -6.78 7.13 2.33
N ILE A 109 -6.10 6.61 3.35
CA ILE A 109 -5.29 7.44 4.23
C ILE A 109 -3.91 7.64 3.59
N PRO A 110 -3.45 8.90 3.44
CA PRO A 110 -2.12 9.18 2.93
C PRO A 110 -1.04 8.46 3.75
N LYS A 111 -0.09 7.83 3.07
CA LYS A 111 1.05 7.17 3.70
C LYS A 111 2.30 7.99 3.50
N THR A 112 3.03 8.24 4.58
CA THR A 112 4.33 8.91 4.52
C THR A 112 5.44 7.87 4.34
N LEU A 113 6.23 8.01 3.29
CA LEU A 113 7.37 7.15 2.96
C LEU A 113 8.68 7.92 3.12
N ASN A 114 9.74 7.21 3.51
CA ASN A 114 11.08 7.79 3.68
C ASN A 114 12.05 7.10 2.73
N PHE A 115 12.68 7.86 1.84
CA PHE A 115 13.65 7.34 0.88
C PHE A 115 15.08 7.61 1.35
N LYS A 116 15.95 6.61 1.15
CA LYS A 116 17.39 6.74 1.42
C LYS A 116 18.07 7.45 0.26
N SER A 117 19.01 8.34 0.57
CA SER A 117 19.88 8.95 -0.44
C SER A 117 20.58 7.90 -1.31
N LEU A 118 20.90 8.27 -2.56
CA LEU A 118 21.64 7.38 -3.47
C LEU A 118 22.91 6.80 -2.82
N ARG A 119 23.68 7.62 -2.10
CA ARG A 119 24.91 7.17 -1.45
C ARG A 119 24.66 6.09 -0.40
N ALA A 120 23.64 6.27 0.44
CA ALA A 120 23.26 5.28 1.44
C ALA A 120 22.73 4.00 0.77
N SER A 121 21.88 4.15 -0.24
CA SER A 121 21.29 3.05 -1.02
C SER A 121 22.32 2.25 -1.81
N LEU A 122 23.43 2.85 -2.24
CA LEU A 122 24.54 2.11 -2.87
C LEU A 122 25.19 1.13 -1.90
N SER A 123 25.35 1.51 -0.63
CA SER A 123 25.92 0.65 0.42
C SER A 123 24.94 -0.36 1.01
N ASN A 124 23.68 0.03 1.20
CA ASN A 124 22.62 -0.80 1.77
C ASN A 124 21.35 -0.71 0.91
N PRO A 125 21.32 -1.41 -0.23
CA PRO A 125 20.25 -1.32 -1.22
C PRO A 125 18.98 -2.05 -0.78
N GLU A 126 17.83 -1.47 -1.15
CA GLU A 126 16.53 -2.13 -1.09
C GLU A 126 16.08 -2.44 -2.53
N TYR A 127 15.65 -3.67 -2.77
CA TYR A 127 15.32 -4.15 -4.11
C TYR A 127 13.83 -4.38 -4.27
N VAL A 128 13.28 -3.88 -5.38
CA VAL A 128 11.99 -4.35 -5.90
C VAL A 128 12.27 -5.47 -6.89
N ILE A 129 11.73 -6.66 -6.61
CA ILE A 129 11.97 -7.84 -7.44
C ILE A 129 11.15 -7.74 -8.72
N SER A 130 11.82 -7.69 -9.87
CA SER A 130 11.17 -7.59 -11.19
C SER A 130 10.74 -8.94 -11.76
N ASP A 131 11.46 -10.01 -11.44
CA ASP A 131 11.22 -11.38 -11.91
C ASP A 131 11.48 -12.36 -10.75
N TYR A 132 10.43 -12.99 -10.24
CA TYR A 132 10.53 -13.89 -9.10
C TYR A 132 11.28 -15.19 -9.41
N ALA A 133 11.48 -15.56 -10.68
CA ALA A 133 12.34 -16.69 -11.05
C ALA A 133 13.84 -16.35 -10.92
N LYS A 134 14.18 -15.09 -10.68
CA LYS A 134 15.55 -14.54 -10.65
C LYS A 134 15.76 -13.61 -9.45
N PHE A 135 15.21 -13.97 -8.30
CA PHE A 135 15.26 -13.14 -7.08
C PHE A 135 16.68 -12.85 -6.58
N ASP A 136 17.68 -13.64 -6.99
CA ASP A 136 19.10 -13.49 -6.67
C ASP A 136 19.82 -12.46 -7.55
N ARG A 137 19.29 -12.16 -8.75
CA ARG A 137 19.94 -11.29 -9.74
C ARG A 137 20.02 -9.82 -9.37
N PRO A 138 19.02 -9.18 -8.71
CA PRO A 138 19.11 -7.76 -8.36
C PRO A 138 20.38 -7.41 -7.59
N ALA A 139 20.80 -8.27 -6.65
CA ALA A 139 22.03 -8.07 -5.87
C ALA A 139 23.29 -8.19 -6.74
N GLN A 140 23.35 -9.16 -7.65
CA GLN A 140 24.47 -9.33 -8.56
C GLN A 140 24.58 -8.16 -9.54
N LEU A 141 23.45 -7.73 -10.11
CA LEU A 141 23.38 -6.59 -11.03
C LEU A 141 23.77 -5.29 -10.33
N HIS A 142 23.37 -5.08 -9.08
CA HIS A 142 23.76 -3.90 -8.32
C HIS A 142 25.28 -3.72 -8.25
N VAL A 143 26.00 -4.79 -7.90
CA VAL A 143 27.47 -4.80 -7.88
C VAL A 143 28.04 -4.68 -9.29
N GLY A 144 27.47 -5.40 -10.26
CA GLY A 144 27.91 -5.36 -11.65
C GLY A 144 27.85 -3.96 -12.27
N PHE A 145 26.78 -3.20 -12.02
CA PHE A 145 26.68 -1.83 -12.48
C PHE A 145 27.67 -0.89 -11.76
N GLN A 146 27.95 -1.08 -10.47
CA GLN A 146 28.98 -0.29 -9.77
C GLN A 146 30.36 -0.54 -10.41
N ALA A 147 30.74 -1.80 -10.60
CA ALA A 147 31.98 -2.18 -11.27
C ALA A 147 32.06 -1.64 -12.70
N LEU A 148 30.93 -1.60 -13.43
CA LEU A 148 30.87 -1.04 -14.78
C LEU A 148 31.19 0.46 -14.80
N HIS A 149 30.67 1.23 -13.84
CA HIS A 149 31.00 2.64 -13.69
C HIS A 149 32.47 2.84 -13.31
N GLU A 150 32.99 2.04 -12.37
CA GLU A 150 34.41 2.08 -11.99
C GLU A 150 35.32 1.75 -13.18
N PHE A 151 34.97 0.74 -13.98
CA PHE A 151 35.71 0.39 -15.20
C PHE A 151 35.80 1.57 -16.17
N HIS A 152 34.69 2.29 -16.37
CA HIS A 152 34.64 3.46 -17.24
C HIS A 152 35.52 4.59 -16.72
N VAL A 153 35.49 4.86 -15.41
CA VAL A 153 36.35 5.88 -14.78
C VAL A 153 37.84 5.52 -14.95
N LEU A 154 38.20 4.25 -14.79
CA LEU A 154 39.57 3.78 -14.88
C LEU A 154 40.12 3.73 -16.32
N HIS A 155 39.29 3.34 -17.29
CA HIS A 155 39.72 3.07 -18.66
C HIS A 155 39.25 4.11 -19.69
N GLY A 156 38.42 5.07 -19.29
CA GLY A 156 37.84 6.09 -20.18
C GLY A 156 36.89 5.54 -21.25
N ARG A 157 36.46 4.28 -21.12
CA ARG A 157 35.61 3.59 -22.11
C ARG A 157 34.77 2.51 -21.44
N TRP A 158 33.69 2.09 -22.10
CA TRP A 158 32.93 0.91 -21.69
C TRP A 158 33.63 -0.39 -22.13
N PRO A 159 33.37 -1.53 -21.46
CA PRO A 159 33.87 -2.83 -21.88
C PRO A 159 33.48 -3.16 -23.32
N ARG A 160 34.38 -3.80 -24.06
CA ARG A 160 34.07 -4.27 -25.43
C ARG A 160 33.25 -5.56 -25.35
N PRO A 161 32.26 -5.75 -26.23
CA PRO A 161 31.52 -7.01 -26.32
C PRO A 161 32.48 -8.18 -26.62
N ARG A 162 32.36 -9.29 -25.88
CA ARG A 162 33.11 -10.55 -26.09
C ARG A 162 34.63 -10.39 -26.20
N ASN A 163 35.21 -9.53 -25.36
CA ASN A 163 36.66 -9.36 -25.30
C ASN A 163 37.28 -10.53 -24.52
N GLU A 164 38.03 -11.39 -25.21
CA GLU A 164 38.87 -12.44 -24.61
C GLU A 164 40.05 -11.86 -23.81
#